data_AF-R7AVG8-F1
#
_entry.id   AF-R7AVG8-F1
#
_cell.length_a   1.000
_cell.length_b   1.000
_cell.length_c   1.000
_cell.angle_alpha   90.00
_cell.angle_beta   90.00
_cell.angle_gamma   90.00
#
_symmetry.space_group_name_H-M   'P 1'
#
loop_
_entity.id
_entity.type
_entity.pdbx_description
1 polymer ?
#
loop_
_entity_poly.entity_id
_entity_poly.type
_entity_poly.pdbx_seq_one_letter_code
_entity_poly.pdbx_strand_id
1 'polypeptide(L)'
;MDLQEKVKRVQEFRLIDDVFFEVFAEDIPACQEIIRTILEDPELIVHDVIVQSSRRNLYGRSVRLDALCSLGDGTKCNIEVQRSDRDDHLKRARFNASSITVRESGSGERFEDILELYIIYISEFDFLKGGLTTYHIDKVIRENGEVVDDGLHEIFVNTAVDDGSSIAGLMSCFTRKEVTNREFPAVTRRFQELKSEGGADAVCEIMERYLKEGRLEAQREERIRAIQNMIDLEIPKEKILKKYSPEEYQEAEALLMATV
;
A
#
# COMPACT_ATOMS: atom_id res chain seq x y z
N MET A 1 8.53 -25.36 -5.67
CA MET A 1 9.86 -24.74 -5.56
C MET A 1 10.57 -25.37 -4.37
N ASP A 2 11.82 -25.78 -4.51
CA ASP A 2 12.59 -26.28 -3.36
C ASP A 2 12.99 -25.12 -2.42
N LEU A 3 13.43 -25.43 -1.21
CA LEU A 3 13.76 -24.43 -0.18
C LEU A 3 14.91 -23.50 -0.63
N GLN A 4 15.91 -24.02 -1.34
CA GLN A 4 17.05 -23.22 -1.78
C GLN A 4 16.65 -22.19 -2.85
N GLU A 5 15.76 -22.56 -3.77
CA GLU A 5 15.22 -21.65 -4.77
C GLU A 5 14.30 -20.59 -4.10
N LYS A 6 13.51 -20.97 -3.09
CA LYS A 6 12.71 -20.04 -2.28
C LYS A 6 13.59 -18.98 -1.62
N VAL A 7 14.61 -19.41 -0.90
CA VAL A 7 15.53 -18.48 -0.22
C VAL A 7 16.19 -17.54 -1.22
N LYS A 8 16.71 -18.05 -2.34
CA LYS A 8 17.33 -17.21 -3.38
C LYS A 8 16.39 -16.14 -3.91
N ARG A 9 15.11 -16.48 -4.16
CA ARG A 9 14.14 -15.47 -4.61
C ARG A 9 13.87 -14.44 -3.54
N VAL A 10 13.74 -14.86 -2.28
CA VAL A 10 13.47 -13.95 -1.16
C VAL A 10 14.65 -13.00 -0.93
N GLN A 11 15.89 -13.42 -1.20
CA GLN A 11 17.07 -12.55 -1.14
C GLN A 11 17.00 -11.34 -2.09
N GLU A 12 16.26 -11.44 -3.21
CA GLU A 12 16.15 -10.34 -4.17
C GLU A 12 15.18 -9.23 -3.74
N PHE A 13 14.23 -9.54 -2.86
CA PHE A 13 13.26 -8.54 -2.40
C PHE A 13 13.89 -7.45 -1.53
N ARG A 14 13.27 -6.29 -1.51
CA ARG A 14 13.57 -5.17 -0.63
C ARG A 14 12.33 -4.88 0.20
N LEU A 15 12.48 -4.10 1.24
CA LEU A 15 11.35 -3.79 2.11
C LEU A 15 10.28 -2.93 1.41
N ILE A 16 10.64 -2.13 0.40
CA ILE A 16 9.68 -1.40 -0.44
C ILE A 16 8.88 -2.30 -1.40
N ASP A 17 9.24 -3.58 -1.56
CA ASP A 17 8.52 -4.48 -2.47
C ASP A 17 7.25 -5.02 -1.79
N ASP A 18 6.07 -4.77 -2.40
CA ASP A 18 4.74 -5.06 -1.84
C ASP A 18 4.63 -6.48 -1.25
N VAL A 19 5.11 -7.49 -1.98
CA VAL A 19 5.11 -8.90 -1.55
C VAL A 19 5.87 -9.11 -0.25
N PHE A 20 7.01 -8.43 -0.09
CA PHE A 20 7.85 -8.55 1.09
C PHE A 20 7.28 -7.71 2.23
N PHE A 21 6.83 -6.48 1.94
CA PHE A 21 6.25 -5.59 2.94
C PHE A 21 5.00 -6.19 3.59
N GLU A 22 4.13 -6.84 2.82
CA GLU A 22 2.90 -7.47 3.34
C GLU A 22 3.18 -8.49 4.45
N VAL A 23 4.22 -9.31 4.31
CA VAL A 23 4.62 -10.28 5.36
C VAL A 23 5.42 -9.58 6.46
N PHE A 24 6.25 -8.60 6.09
CA PHE A 24 7.03 -7.83 7.05
C PHE A 24 6.15 -7.12 8.07
N ALA A 25 5.08 -6.47 7.60
CA ALA A 25 4.20 -5.64 8.41
C ALA A 25 3.35 -6.41 9.43
N GLU A 26 3.32 -7.74 9.36
CA GLU A 26 2.70 -8.58 10.41
C GLU A 26 3.44 -8.50 11.76
N ASP A 27 4.70 -8.03 11.78
CA ASP A 27 5.47 -7.86 13.02
C ASP A 27 5.21 -6.49 13.65
N ILE A 28 4.40 -6.48 14.71
CA ILE A 28 4.03 -5.27 15.48
C ILE A 28 5.27 -4.43 15.88
N PRO A 29 6.36 -5.01 16.46
CA PRO A 29 7.53 -4.23 16.82
C PRO A 29 8.19 -3.50 15.64
N ALA A 30 8.25 -4.13 14.46
CA ALA A 30 8.80 -3.50 13.27
C ALA A 30 7.93 -2.35 12.75
N CYS A 31 6.59 -2.53 12.71
CA CYS A 31 5.66 -1.46 12.37
C CYS A 31 5.72 -0.31 13.38
N GLN A 32 5.81 -0.60 14.67
CA GLN A 32 5.97 0.41 15.70
C GLN A 32 7.27 1.21 15.49
N GLU A 33 8.40 0.56 15.22
CA GLU A 33 9.67 1.27 14.96
C GLU A 33 9.57 2.20 13.74
N ILE A 34 8.91 1.76 12.65
CA ILE A 34 8.66 2.62 11.48
C ILE A 34 7.84 3.86 11.87
N ILE A 35 6.72 3.67 12.57
CA ILE A 35 5.82 4.77 12.92
C ILE A 35 6.50 5.74 13.90
N ARG A 36 7.19 5.22 14.91
CA ARG A 36 7.95 6.05 15.87
C ARG A 36 9.00 6.90 15.19
N THR A 37 9.72 6.35 14.22
CA THR A 37 10.73 7.11 13.47
C THR A 37 10.11 8.19 12.60
N ILE A 38 9.01 7.88 11.90
CA ILE A 38 8.38 8.83 10.96
C ILE A 38 7.61 9.94 11.68
N LEU A 39 6.91 9.61 12.77
CA LEU A 39 6.16 10.59 13.58
C LEU A 39 7.01 11.24 14.68
N GLU A 40 8.28 10.83 14.79
CA GLU A 40 9.24 11.30 15.81
C GLU A 40 8.73 11.17 17.25
N ASP A 41 7.87 10.16 17.50
CA ASP A 41 7.29 9.85 18.81
C ASP A 41 7.90 8.54 19.36
N PRO A 42 8.87 8.60 20.29
CA PRO A 42 9.50 7.40 20.84
C PRO A 42 8.60 6.61 21.80
N GLU A 43 7.50 7.19 22.28
CA GLU A 43 6.61 6.55 23.26
C GLU A 43 5.41 5.84 22.59
N LEU A 44 5.10 6.17 21.33
CA LEU A 44 4.00 5.58 20.56
C LEU A 44 3.97 4.05 20.63
N ILE A 45 2.79 3.47 20.89
CA ILE A 45 2.61 2.01 20.97
C ILE A 45 1.70 1.56 19.85
N VAL A 46 2.08 0.48 19.15
CA VAL A 46 1.20 -0.23 18.22
C VAL A 46 0.61 -1.44 18.95
N HIS A 47 -0.71 -1.53 19.00
CA HIS A 47 -1.43 -2.65 19.62
C HIS A 47 -1.71 -3.79 18.67
N ASP A 48 -2.07 -3.48 17.43
CA ASP A 48 -2.46 -4.46 16.41
C ASP A 48 -2.13 -3.96 15.02
N VAL A 49 -1.92 -4.87 14.07
CA VAL A 49 -1.71 -4.55 12.66
C VAL A 49 -2.56 -5.46 11.78
N ILE A 50 -3.33 -4.84 10.88
CA ILE A 50 -4.10 -5.52 9.84
C ILE A 50 -3.37 -5.32 8.52
N VAL A 51 -2.90 -6.41 7.91
CA VAL A 51 -2.28 -6.41 6.58
C VAL A 51 -3.25 -6.92 5.52
N GLN A 52 -2.95 -6.66 4.25
CA GLN A 52 -3.73 -7.08 3.08
C GLN A 52 -4.19 -8.56 3.11
N SER A 53 -3.29 -9.48 3.43
CA SER A 53 -3.53 -10.93 3.40
C SER A 53 -4.66 -11.35 4.37
N SER A 54 -4.82 -10.60 5.46
CA SER A 54 -5.69 -10.96 6.57
C SER A 54 -7.17 -10.68 6.28
N ARG A 55 -7.46 -9.74 5.37
CA ARG A 55 -8.79 -9.09 5.31
C ARG A 55 -9.15 -8.56 3.91
N ARG A 56 -9.24 -9.43 2.90
CA ARG A 56 -9.77 -9.05 1.57
C ARG A 56 -11.20 -8.48 1.66
N ASN A 57 -11.48 -7.43 0.89
CA ASN A 57 -12.80 -6.82 0.67
C ASN A 57 -13.45 -6.10 1.86
N LEU A 58 -12.70 -5.86 2.92
CA LEU A 58 -13.26 -5.30 4.16
C LEU A 58 -13.50 -3.77 4.03
N TYR A 59 -12.73 -3.05 3.20
CA TYR A 59 -12.84 -1.57 3.02
C TYR A 59 -13.53 -1.14 1.71
N GLY A 60 -14.28 -2.02 1.03
CA GLY A 60 -15.00 -1.68 -0.22
C GLY A 60 -14.20 -1.93 -1.51
N ARG A 61 -14.65 -1.36 -2.64
CA ARG A 61 -14.15 -1.68 -4.01
C ARG A 61 -12.63 -1.54 -4.09
N SER A 62 -11.94 -2.67 -4.04
CA SER A 62 -10.50 -2.81 -4.35
C SER A 62 -9.53 -2.06 -3.43
N VAL A 63 -9.97 -1.55 -2.27
CA VAL A 63 -9.05 -0.95 -1.28
C VAL A 63 -8.17 -2.05 -0.72
N ARG A 64 -6.87 -1.90 -0.97
CA ARG A 64 -5.81 -2.81 -0.59
C ARG A 64 -4.85 -2.00 0.26
N LEU A 65 -4.99 -2.14 1.58
CA LEU A 65 -4.13 -1.47 2.55
C LEU A 65 -2.92 -2.36 2.82
N ASP A 66 -1.73 -1.78 2.79
CA ASP A 66 -0.51 -2.54 3.02
C ASP A 66 -0.38 -2.92 4.50
N ALA A 67 -0.51 -1.92 5.38
CA ALA A 67 -0.62 -2.12 6.82
C ALA A 67 -1.53 -1.06 7.46
N LEU A 68 -2.51 -1.49 8.27
CA LEU A 68 -3.32 -0.62 9.12
C LEU A 68 -3.06 -0.96 10.59
N CYS A 69 -2.35 -0.07 11.27
CA CYS A 69 -1.99 -0.18 12.68
C CYS A 69 -3.06 0.46 13.55
N SER A 70 -3.36 -0.16 14.70
CA SER A 70 -4.13 0.47 15.78
C SER A 70 -3.18 0.88 16.90
N LEU A 71 -3.18 2.15 17.27
CA LEU A 71 -2.27 2.71 18.26
C LEU A 71 -2.82 2.61 19.70
N GLY A 72 -1.96 2.91 20.67
CA GLY A 72 -2.23 2.85 22.11
C GLY A 72 -3.44 3.64 22.61
N ASP A 73 -3.74 4.74 21.93
CA ASP A 73 -4.78 5.72 22.23
C ASP A 73 -6.08 5.52 21.42
N GLY A 74 -6.11 4.52 20.52
CA GLY A 74 -7.22 4.27 19.60
C GLY A 74 -7.04 4.89 18.21
N THR A 75 -6.02 5.73 18.00
CA THR A 75 -5.64 6.29 16.70
C THR A 75 -5.34 5.18 15.70
N LYS A 76 -5.65 5.40 14.42
CA LYS A 76 -5.30 4.50 13.32
C LYS A 76 -4.12 5.07 12.54
N CYS A 77 -3.21 4.19 12.11
CA CYS A 77 -2.09 4.58 11.25
C CYS A 77 -1.96 3.60 10.08
N ASN A 78 -2.26 4.06 8.87
CA ASN A 78 -2.06 3.30 7.66
C ASN A 78 -0.67 3.59 7.08
N ILE A 79 0.13 2.54 6.92
CA ILE A 79 1.40 2.61 6.19
C ILE A 79 1.14 2.04 4.79
N GLU A 80 1.43 2.82 3.76
CA GLU A 80 1.37 2.43 2.35
C GLU A 80 2.78 2.50 1.74
N VAL A 81 3.16 1.52 0.94
CA VAL A 81 4.43 1.49 0.20
C VAL A 81 4.17 1.55 -1.30
N GLN A 82 4.91 2.40 -2.01
CA GLN A 82 4.68 2.64 -3.43
C GLN A 82 5.97 2.69 -4.24
N ARG A 83 6.04 1.81 -5.25
CA ARG A 83 7.19 1.71 -6.16
C ARG A 83 6.98 2.32 -7.54
N SER A 84 5.73 2.40 -7.97
CA SER A 84 5.38 2.83 -9.33
C SER A 84 4.81 4.25 -9.34
N ASP A 85 5.34 5.12 -10.19
CA ASP A 85 4.86 6.49 -10.47
C ASP A 85 3.77 6.51 -11.56
N ARG A 86 2.79 5.60 -11.46
CA ARG A 86 1.72 5.44 -12.46
C ARG A 86 0.34 5.77 -11.91
N ASP A 87 0.29 6.33 -10.71
CA ASP A 87 -0.94 6.63 -10.01
C ASP A 87 -0.96 8.09 -9.55
N ASP A 88 -2.13 8.57 -9.18
CA ASP A 88 -2.27 9.85 -8.48
C ASP A 88 -2.15 9.57 -6.98
N HIS A 89 -0.91 9.64 -6.48
CA HIS A 89 -0.57 9.27 -5.10
C HIS A 89 -1.38 10.03 -4.04
N LEU A 90 -1.64 11.32 -4.27
CA LEU A 90 -2.47 12.14 -3.39
C LEU A 90 -3.92 11.67 -3.39
N LYS A 91 -4.50 11.41 -4.57
CA LYS A 91 -5.88 10.89 -4.64
C LYS A 91 -6.00 9.48 -4.07
N ARG A 92 -4.97 8.65 -4.22
CA ARG A 92 -4.92 7.31 -3.61
C ARG A 92 -4.89 7.39 -2.09
N ALA A 93 -3.99 8.19 -1.51
CA ALA A 93 -3.91 8.42 -0.07
C ALA A 93 -5.26 8.90 0.48
N ARG A 94 -5.87 9.91 -0.16
CA ARG A 94 -7.21 10.40 0.19
C ARG A 94 -8.29 9.33 0.10
N PHE A 95 -8.27 8.49 -0.93
CA PHE A 95 -9.25 7.42 -1.11
C PHE A 95 -9.11 6.35 -0.02
N ASN A 96 -7.88 5.97 0.32
CA ASN A 96 -7.62 5.04 1.42
C ASN A 96 -8.08 5.63 2.75
N ALA A 97 -7.71 6.88 3.05
CA ALA A 97 -8.13 7.59 4.26
C ALA A 97 -9.64 7.59 4.41
N SER A 98 -10.35 8.04 3.37
CA SER A 98 -11.83 8.06 3.35
C SER A 98 -12.42 6.67 3.58
N SER A 99 -11.81 5.64 2.99
CA SER A 99 -12.30 4.27 3.13
C SER A 99 -12.11 3.71 4.54
N ILE A 100 -10.99 4.07 5.19
CA ILE A 100 -10.71 3.73 6.57
C ILE A 100 -11.71 4.46 7.48
N THR A 101 -11.83 5.77 7.37
CA THR A 101 -12.74 6.60 8.19
C THR A 101 -14.16 6.05 8.15
N VAL A 102 -14.74 5.86 6.95
CA VAL A 102 -16.12 5.36 6.80
C VAL A 102 -16.33 4.01 7.48
N ARG A 103 -15.31 3.16 7.44
CA ARG A 103 -15.42 1.76 7.84
C ARG A 103 -15.20 1.57 9.33
N GLU A 104 -14.27 2.33 9.89
CA GLU A 104 -14.00 2.31 11.33
C GLU A 104 -15.03 3.18 12.09
N SER A 105 -15.75 4.08 11.41
CA SER A 105 -16.86 4.82 12.02
C SER A 105 -18.10 3.96 12.24
N GLY A 106 -18.66 4.06 13.44
CA GLY A 106 -19.86 3.33 13.85
C GLY A 106 -21.17 4.02 13.44
N SER A 107 -22.24 3.25 13.23
CA SER A 107 -23.57 3.83 13.04
C SER A 107 -24.01 4.58 14.32
N GLY A 108 -24.33 5.86 14.18
CA GLY A 108 -24.75 6.72 15.31
C GLY A 108 -23.60 7.41 16.05
N GLU A 109 -22.35 7.22 15.61
CA GLU A 109 -21.20 7.98 16.11
C GLU A 109 -21.32 9.47 15.73
N ARG A 110 -20.92 10.35 16.64
CA ARG A 110 -20.93 11.80 16.37
C ARG A 110 -19.67 12.15 15.59
N PHE A 111 -19.75 13.18 14.76
CA PHE A 111 -18.60 13.61 13.97
C PHE A 111 -17.40 14.07 14.80
N GLU A 112 -17.63 14.58 16.02
CA GLU A 112 -16.57 14.92 16.97
C GLU A 112 -15.86 13.70 17.59
N ASP A 113 -16.45 12.51 17.43
CA ASP A 113 -15.89 11.25 17.91
C ASP A 113 -15.25 10.43 16.77
N ILE A 114 -15.17 10.98 15.53
CA ILE A 114 -14.45 10.33 14.43
C ILE A 114 -13.00 10.12 14.85
N LEU A 115 -12.50 8.92 14.55
CA LEU A 115 -11.14 8.52 14.91
C LEU A 115 -10.07 9.43 14.29
N GLU A 116 -8.96 9.54 15.01
CA GLU A 116 -7.72 10.13 14.55
C GLU A 116 -7.00 9.19 13.56
N LEU A 117 -6.60 9.68 12.39
CA LEU A 117 -6.05 8.86 11.29
C LEU A 117 -4.76 9.43 10.72
N TYR A 118 -3.69 8.65 10.80
CA TYR A 118 -2.43 8.89 10.10
C TYR A 118 -2.37 8.08 8.80
N ILE A 119 -2.01 8.72 7.70
CA ILE A 119 -1.58 8.09 6.46
C ILE A 119 -0.09 8.35 6.28
N ILE A 120 0.72 7.31 6.49
CA ILE A 120 2.15 7.30 6.17
C ILE A 120 2.32 6.66 4.80
N TYR A 121 2.67 7.48 3.81
CA TYR A 121 2.84 7.04 2.43
C TYR A 121 4.32 7.05 2.04
N ILE A 122 4.92 5.86 1.94
CA ILE A 122 6.33 5.67 1.64
C ILE A 122 6.50 5.40 0.14
N SER A 123 7.25 6.24 -0.55
CA SER A 123 7.44 6.19 -2.00
C SER A 123 8.89 5.92 -2.39
N GLU A 124 9.12 5.15 -3.45
CA GLU A 124 10.47 4.86 -3.98
C GLU A 124 11.11 6.12 -4.64
N PHE A 125 10.31 7.15 -4.92
CA PHE A 125 10.68 8.35 -5.66
C PHE A 125 10.05 9.60 -5.04
N ASP A 126 10.70 10.76 -5.20
CA ASP A 126 10.14 12.05 -4.80
C ASP A 126 9.05 12.52 -5.78
N PHE A 127 7.83 12.02 -5.60
CA PHE A 127 6.71 12.27 -6.52
C PHE A 127 6.22 13.72 -6.51
N LEU A 128 6.42 14.45 -5.39
CA LEU A 128 6.11 15.88 -5.28
C LEU A 128 7.23 16.78 -5.83
N LYS A 129 8.44 16.23 -6.02
CA LYS A 129 9.61 16.93 -6.60
C LYS A 129 10.04 18.16 -5.78
N GLY A 130 9.78 18.14 -4.47
CA GLY A 130 10.16 19.19 -3.54
C GLY A 130 11.59 19.06 -3.01
N GLY A 131 12.28 17.94 -3.28
CA GLY A 131 13.65 17.70 -2.82
C GLY A 131 13.77 17.52 -1.30
N LEU A 132 12.70 17.11 -0.63
CA LEU A 132 12.66 16.82 0.80
C LEU A 132 12.44 15.32 1.03
N THR A 133 13.00 14.74 2.10
CA THR A 133 12.73 13.34 2.50
C THR A 133 11.27 13.15 2.89
N THR A 134 10.69 14.12 3.60
CA THR A 134 9.35 14.06 4.18
C THR A 134 8.52 15.29 3.83
N TYR A 135 7.25 15.07 3.52
CA TYR A 135 6.23 16.09 3.33
C TYR A 135 5.07 15.85 4.29
N HIS A 136 4.74 16.86 5.10
CA HIS A 136 3.50 16.91 5.88
C HIS A 136 2.49 17.74 5.10
N ILE A 137 1.30 17.19 4.87
CA ILE A 137 0.26 17.87 4.09
C ILE A 137 -0.85 18.33 5.03
N ASP A 138 -0.92 19.65 5.22
CA ASP A 138 -1.89 20.28 6.10
C ASP A 138 -3.03 20.93 5.33
N LYS A 139 -4.23 20.90 5.91
CA LYS A 139 -5.34 21.77 5.51
C LYS A 139 -5.12 23.15 6.10
N VAL A 140 -5.29 24.18 5.29
CA VAL A 140 -5.12 25.57 5.73
C VAL A 140 -6.35 26.41 5.41
N ILE A 141 -6.69 27.32 6.31
CA ILE A 141 -7.61 28.41 6.01
C ILE A 141 -6.89 29.35 5.05
N ARG A 142 -7.41 29.46 3.82
CA ARG A 142 -6.77 30.24 2.74
C ARG A 142 -6.59 31.71 3.11
N GLU A 143 -7.51 32.26 3.87
CA GLU A 143 -7.61 33.69 4.18
C GLU A 143 -6.60 34.15 5.23
N ASN A 144 -6.22 33.30 6.18
CA ASN A 144 -5.31 33.67 7.28
C ASN A 144 -4.08 32.75 7.42
N GLY A 145 -4.04 31.64 6.68
CA GLY A 145 -2.93 30.68 6.70
C GLY A 145 -2.90 29.76 7.93
N GLU A 146 -3.91 29.78 8.79
CA GLU A 146 -3.98 28.90 9.95
C GLU A 146 -4.21 27.43 9.51
N VAL A 147 -3.49 26.52 10.15
CA VAL A 147 -3.66 25.07 9.97
C VAL A 147 -4.97 24.63 10.62
N VAL A 148 -5.72 23.80 9.91
CA VAL A 148 -6.95 23.18 10.39
C VAL A 148 -6.66 21.72 10.68
N ASP A 149 -6.89 21.35 11.93
CA ASP A 149 -6.87 19.97 12.38
C ASP A 149 -8.30 19.39 12.28
N ASP A 150 -8.45 18.34 11.48
CA ASP A 150 -9.69 17.59 11.35
C ASP A 150 -9.52 16.08 11.60
N GLY A 151 -8.43 15.70 12.28
CA GLY A 151 -8.14 14.32 12.65
C GLY A 151 -7.65 13.43 11.49
N LEU A 152 -7.18 14.04 10.40
CA LEU A 152 -6.49 13.34 9.30
C LEU A 152 -5.11 13.94 9.10
N HIS A 153 -4.08 13.13 9.29
CA HIS A 153 -2.69 13.51 9.11
C HIS A 153 -2.08 12.74 7.94
N GLU A 154 -1.62 13.45 6.91
CA GLU A 154 -1.00 12.85 5.72
C GLU A 154 0.50 13.15 5.69
N ILE A 155 1.32 12.11 5.81
CA ILE A 155 2.78 12.19 5.80
C ILE A 155 3.30 11.37 4.63
N PHE A 156 3.93 12.04 3.67
CA PHE A 156 4.57 11.40 2.53
C PHE A 156 6.07 11.37 2.74
N VAL A 157 6.65 10.18 2.75
CA VAL A 157 8.08 9.96 2.88
C VAL A 157 8.59 9.36 1.58
N ASN A 158 9.75 9.78 1.09
CA ASN A 158 10.36 9.16 -0.09
C ASN A 158 11.76 8.65 0.19
N THR A 159 12.15 7.62 -0.55
CA THR A 159 13.46 6.98 -0.43
C THR A 159 14.53 7.59 -1.34
N ALA A 160 14.17 8.61 -2.14
CA ALA A 160 15.06 9.19 -3.15
C ALA A 160 15.92 10.33 -2.60
N VAL A 161 15.44 11.02 -1.58
CA VAL A 161 16.16 12.10 -0.90
C VAL A 161 16.76 11.57 0.40
N ASP A 162 18.03 11.87 0.61
CA ASP A 162 18.74 11.62 1.88
C ASP A 162 19.19 12.97 2.43
N ASP A 163 18.48 13.45 3.44
CA ASP A 163 18.78 14.68 4.18
C ASP A 163 19.57 14.43 5.47
N GLY A 164 20.05 13.19 5.69
CA GLY A 164 20.80 12.80 6.88
C GLY A 164 19.95 12.63 8.15
N SER A 165 18.62 12.73 8.05
CA SER A 165 17.70 12.46 9.17
C SER A 165 17.61 10.98 9.52
N SER A 166 17.07 10.66 10.70
CA SER A 166 16.74 9.25 11.06
C SER A 166 15.69 8.67 10.10
N ILE A 167 14.76 9.49 9.60
CA ILE A 167 13.79 9.07 8.57
C ILE A 167 14.51 8.67 7.27
N ALA A 168 15.46 9.47 6.78
CA ALA A 168 16.27 9.10 5.63
C ALA A 168 17.10 7.81 5.89
N GLY A 169 17.64 7.68 7.11
CA GLY A 169 18.29 6.45 7.58
C GLY A 169 17.38 5.22 7.49
N LEU A 170 16.13 5.34 7.93
CA LEU A 170 15.11 4.29 7.82
C LEU A 170 14.76 4.01 6.37
N MET A 171 14.57 5.04 5.54
CA MET A 171 14.28 4.89 4.11
C MET A 171 15.40 4.16 3.36
N SER A 172 16.65 4.29 3.82
CA SER A 172 17.77 3.51 3.28
C SER A 172 17.61 2.00 3.51
N CYS A 173 16.87 1.56 4.55
CA CYS A 173 16.52 0.15 4.76
C CYS A 173 15.47 -0.33 3.75
N PHE A 174 14.58 0.57 3.29
CA PHE A 174 13.51 0.24 2.33
C PHE A 174 14.04 -0.16 0.95
N THR A 175 15.21 0.35 0.56
CA THR A 175 15.77 0.19 -0.79
C THR A 175 16.90 -0.84 -0.89
N ARG A 176 17.34 -1.42 0.24
CA ARG A 176 18.43 -2.41 0.26
C ARG A 176 17.91 -3.85 0.22
N LYS A 177 18.70 -4.73 -0.39
CA LYS A 177 18.46 -6.19 -0.38
C LYS A 177 18.98 -6.87 0.90
N GLU A 178 19.91 -6.21 1.59
CA GLU A 178 20.48 -6.62 2.88
C GLU A 178 20.42 -5.46 3.86
N VAL A 179 19.90 -5.73 5.07
CA VAL A 179 19.76 -4.74 6.14
C VAL A 179 20.46 -5.27 7.38
N THR A 180 21.42 -4.50 7.89
CA THR A 180 22.18 -4.76 9.13
C THR A 180 22.27 -3.51 9.99
N ASN A 181 21.22 -2.68 9.95
CA ASN A 181 21.19 -1.39 10.61
C ASN A 181 21.00 -1.57 12.14
N ARG A 182 21.82 -0.89 12.95
CA ARG A 182 21.73 -0.93 14.41
C ARG A 182 20.81 0.13 15.00
N GLU A 183 20.50 1.16 14.23
CA GLU A 183 19.57 2.23 14.61
C GLU A 183 18.12 1.74 14.61
N PHE A 184 17.78 0.82 13.69
CA PHE A 184 16.45 0.23 13.55
C PHE A 184 16.49 -1.29 13.85
N PRO A 185 16.67 -1.70 15.12
CA PRO A 185 16.82 -3.10 15.49
C PRO A 185 15.57 -3.95 15.21
N ALA A 186 14.35 -3.43 15.37
CA ALA A 186 13.14 -4.22 15.13
C ALA A 186 12.94 -4.49 13.62
N VAL A 187 13.10 -3.46 12.80
CA VAL A 187 13.09 -3.53 11.33
C VAL A 187 14.18 -4.47 10.84
N THR A 188 15.41 -4.31 11.35
CA THR A 188 16.55 -5.15 10.94
C THR A 188 16.34 -6.61 11.31
N ARG A 189 15.86 -6.88 12.52
CA ARG A 189 15.52 -8.23 12.98
C ARG A 189 14.48 -8.86 12.05
N ARG A 190 13.34 -8.20 11.85
CA ARG A 190 12.24 -8.73 11.03
C ARG A 190 12.66 -8.96 9.59
N PHE A 191 13.42 -8.03 9.02
CA PHE A 191 13.97 -8.17 7.66
C PHE A 191 14.84 -9.43 7.55
N GLN A 192 15.77 -9.64 8.48
CA GLN A 192 16.66 -10.80 8.49
C GLN A 192 15.93 -12.12 8.74
N GLU A 193 14.93 -12.12 9.63
CA GLU A 193 14.07 -13.28 9.87
C GLU A 193 13.37 -13.72 8.57
N LEU A 194 12.78 -12.78 7.81
CA LEU A 194 12.11 -13.10 6.55
C LEU A 194 13.06 -13.53 5.43
N LYS A 195 14.30 -13.06 5.46
CA LYS A 195 15.37 -13.46 4.54
C LYS A 195 15.94 -14.85 4.84
N SER A 196 15.70 -15.39 6.03
CA SER A 196 16.18 -16.71 6.45
C SER A 196 15.37 -17.86 5.84
N GLU A 197 15.88 -19.08 5.94
CA GLU A 197 15.15 -20.30 5.54
C GLU A 197 13.78 -20.42 6.20
N GLY A 198 13.66 -20.03 7.47
CA GLY A 198 12.40 -20.12 8.23
C GLY A 198 11.35 -19.09 7.81
N GLY A 199 11.77 -17.95 7.26
CA GLY A 199 10.86 -16.89 6.79
C GLY A 199 10.54 -16.95 5.29
N ALA A 200 11.40 -17.60 4.51
CA ALA A 200 11.28 -17.63 3.05
C ALA A 200 9.97 -18.28 2.56
N ASP A 201 9.43 -19.25 3.31
CA ASP A 201 8.17 -19.91 2.97
C ASP A 201 6.98 -18.94 2.99
N ALA A 202 6.88 -18.09 4.02
CA ALA A 202 5.79 -17.11 4.15
C ALA A 202 5.82 -16.08 3.00
N VAL A 203 7.00 -15.54 2.70
CA VAL A 203 7.18 -14.60 1.58
C VAL A 203 6.88 -15.28 0.23
N CYS A 204 7.30 -16.53 0.05
CA CYS A 204 7.00 -17.26 -1.17
C CYS A 204 5.51 -17.56 -1.36
N GLU A 205 4.77 -17.84 -0.28
CA GLU A 205 3.32 -18.04 -0.37
C GLU A 205 2.61 -16.76 -0.86
N ILE A 206 2.97 -15.60 -0.31
CA ILE A 206 2.45 -14.32 -0.78
C ILE A 206 2.86 -14.06 -2.23
N MET A 207 4.12 -14.31 -2.60
CA MET A 207 4.58 -14.19 -3.98
C MET A 207 3.76 -15.06 -4.95
N GLU A 208 3.52 -16.32 -4.61
CA GLU A 208 2.72 -17.23 -5.44
C GLU A 208 1.27 -16.74 -5.61
N ARG A 209 0.71 -16.12 -4.58
CA ARG A 209 -0.61 -15.47 -4.61
C ARG A 209 -0.64 -14.29 -5.58
N TYR A 210 0.33 -13.38 -5.52
CA TYR A 210 0.45 -12.26 -6.46
C TYR A 210 0.65 -12.74 -7.90
N LEU A 211 1.50 -13.76 -8.11
CA LEU A 211 1.70 -14.34 -9.44
C LEU A 211 0.43 -15.01 -9.98
N LYS A 212 -0.41 -15.58 -9.11
CA LYS A 212 -1.71 -16.13 -9.52
C LYS A 212 -2.69 -15.01 -9.87
N GLU A 213 -2.77 -13.96 -9.05
CA GLU A 213 -3.62 -12.79 -9.31
C GLU A 213 -3.24 -12.10 -10.62
N GLY A 214 -1.97 -11.76 -10.82
CA GLY A 214 -1.50 -11.13 -12.04
C GLY A 214 -1.73 -11.97 -13.30
N ARG A 215 -1.70 -13.32 -13.20
CA ARG A 215 -2.08 -14.21 -14.31
C ARG A 215 -3.57 -14.14 -14.64
N LEU A 216 -4.43 -14.08 -13.62
CA LEU A 216 -5.87 -13.94 -13.79
C LEU A 216 -6.23 -12.57 -14.39
N GLU A 217 -5.57 -11.51 -13.93
CA GLU A 217 -5.74 -10.16 -14.47
C GLU A 217 -5.29 -10.07 -15.92
N ALA A 218 -4.10 -10.59 -16.26
CA ALA A 218 -3.62 -10.62 -17.65
C ALA A 218 -4.58 -11.41 -18.57
N GLN A 219 -5.08 -12.55 -18.11
CA GLN A 219 -6.07 -13.33 -18.88
C GLN A 219 -7.37 -12.55 -19.08
N ARG A 220 -7.83 -11.82 -18.05
CA ARG A 220 -9.01 -10.95 -18.15
C ARG A 220 -8.77 -9.82 -19.14
N GLU A 221 -7.64 -9.13 -19.06
CA GLU A 221 -7.28 -8.06 -20.02
C GLU A 221 -7.24 -8.58 -21.47
N GLU A 222 -6.66 -9.74 -21.72
CA GLU A 222 -6.64 -10.36 -23.06
C GLU A 222 -8.06 -10.65 -23.57
N ARG A 223 -8.94 -11.15 -22.70
CA ARG A 223 -10.35 -11.41 -23.04
C ARG A 223 -11.09 -10.12 -23.35
N ILE A 224 -10.90 -9.08 -22.53
CA ILE A 224 -11.48 -7.75 -22.76
C ILE A 224 -10.99 -7.17 -24.10
N ARG A 225 -9.69 -7.20 -24.39
CA ARG A 225 -9.14 -6.74 -25.69
C ARG A 225 -9.71 -7.54 -26.86
N ALA A 226 -9.90 -8.85 -26.70
CA ALA A 226 -10.51 -9.67 -27.74
C ALA A 226 -11.97 -9.26 -28.01
N ILE A 227 -12.75 -8.92 -26.98
CA ILE A 227 -14.10 -8.39 -27.14
C ILE A 227 -14.07 -7.02 -27.84
N GLN A 228 -13.18 -6.12 -27.44
CA GLN A 228 -13.03 -4.80 -28.08
C GLN A 228 -12.74 -4.93 -29.58
N ASN A 229 -11.80 -5.79 -29.96
CA ASN A 229 -11.52 -6.08 -31.37
C ASN A 229 -12.75 -6.65 -32.12
N MET A 230 -13.60 -7.45 -31.46
CA MET A 230 -14.83 -7.96 -32.09
C MET A 230 -15.89 -6.87 -32.26
N ILE A 231 -15.99 -5.94 -31.31
CA ILE A 231 -16.87 -4.76 -31.40
C ILE A 231 -16.41 -3.87 -32.57
N ASP A 232 -15.12 -3.59 -32.67
CA ASP A 232 -14.53 -2.78 -33.75
C ASP A 232 -14.72 -3.42 -35.15
N LEU A 233 -14.77 -4.75 -35.21
CA LEU A 233 -15.09 -5.51 -36.43
C LEU A 233 -16.60 -5.66 -36.67
N GLU A 234 -17.44 -4.92 -35.96
CA GLU A 234 -18.90 -4.90 -36.07
C GLU A 234 -19.54 -6.30 -35.88
N ILE A 235 -18.91 -7.18 -35.10
CA ILE A 235 -19.49 -8.49 -34.79
C ILE A 235 -20.72 -8.30 -33.90
N PRO A 236 -21.90 -8.85 -34.26
CA PRO A 236 -23.11 -8.69 -33.46
C PRO A 236 -22.92 -9.17 -32.02
N LYS A 237 -23.43 -8.39 -31.07
CA LYS A 237 -23.37 -8.67 -29.63
C LYS A 237 -23.82 -10.09 -29.28
N GLU A 238 -24.87 -10.58 -29.91
CA GLU A 238 -25.40 -11.94 -29.69
C GLU A 238 -24.41 -13.03 -30.08
N LYS A 239 -23.46 -12.76 -31.00
CA LYS A 239 -22.39 -13.69 -31.35
C LYS A 239 -21.23 -13.63 -30.35
N ILE A 240 -20.87 -12.44 -29.87
CA ILE A 240 -19.82 -12.26 -28.86
C ILE A 240 -20.24 -12.93 -27.56
N LEU A 241 -21.49 -12.74 -27.12
CA LEU A 241 -22.05 -13.33 -25.91
C LEU A 241 -22.19 -14.86 -25.93
N LYS A 242 -21.93 -15.53 -27.07
CA LYS A 242 -21.78 -17.00 -27.11
C LYS A 242 -20.46 -17.49 -26.53
N LYS A 243 -19.44 -16.62 -26.44
CA LYS A 243 -18.08 -16.95 -25.96
C LYS A 243 -17.65 -16.16 -24.73
N TYR A 244 -18.25 -15.00 -24.50
CA TYR A 244 -17.91 -14.09 -23.41
C TYR A 244 -19.14 -13.76 -22.58
N SER A 245 -18.94 -13.39 -21.32
CA SER A 245 -20.04 -13.06 -20.43
C SER A 245 -20.60 -11.64 -20.71
N PRO A 246 -21.85 -11.36 -20.33
CA PRO A 246 -22.40 -10.01 -20.39
C PRO A 246 -21.58 -8.97 -19.63
N GLU A 247 -21.00 -9.36 -18.49
CA GLU A 247 -20.15 -8.49 -17.66
C GLU A 247 -18.85 -8.14 -18.38
N GLU A 248 -18.19 -9.12 -19.00
CA GLU A 248 -16.97 -8.88 -19.79
C GLU A 248 -17.27 -7.97 -21.00
N TYR A 249 -18.42 -8.16 -21.64
CA TYR A 249 -18.85 -7.30 -22.74
C TYR A 249 -19.08 -5.86 -22.28
N GLN A 250 -19.81 -5.67 -21.18
CA GLN A 250 -20.10 -4.33 -20.62
C GLN A 250 -18.83 -3.60 -20.22
N GLU A 251 -17.88 -4.31 -19.60
CA GLU A 251 -16.58 -3.75 -19.26
C GLU A 251 -15.78 -3.34 -20.50
N ALA A 252 -15.70 -4.21 -21.51
CA ALA A 252 -15.01 -3.90 -22.75
C ALA A 252 -15.59 -2.68 -23.47
N GLU A 253 -16.93 -2.57 -23.51
CA GLU A 253 -17.67 -1.44 -24.08
C GLU A 253 -17.41 -0.14 -23.29
N ALA A 254 -17.45 -0.19 -21.95
CA ALA A 254 -17.16 0.96 -21.11
C ALA A 254 -15.71 1.47 -21.27
N LEU A 255 -14.74 0.55 -21.36
CA LEU A 255 -13.33 0.91 -21.57
C LEU A 255 -13.10 1.50 -22.97
N LEU A 256 -13.76 0.99 -24.00
CA LEU A 256 -13.73 1.59 -25.34
C LEU A 256 -14.23 3.04 -25.31
N MET A 257 -15.36 3.29 -24.65
CA MET A 257 -15.94 4.64 -24.55
C MET A 257 -15.08 5.62 -23.75
N ALA A 258 -14.28 5.16 -22.79
CA ALA A 258 -13.36 6.00 -22.02
C ALA A 258 -12.12 6.45 -22.82
N THR A 259 -11.91 5.89 -24.02
CA THR A 259 -10.75 6.19 -24.88
C THR A 259 -11.07 7.19 -26.01
N VAL A 260 -12.32 7.69 -26.07
CA VAL A 260 -12.84 8.61 -27.10
C VAL A 260 -12.97 10.04 -26.59
#